data_AF-A0A2N7XHP8-F1
#
_entry.id   AF-A0A2N7XHP8-F1
#
_cell.length_a   1.000
_cell.length_b   1.000
_cell.length_c   1.000
_cell.angle_alpha   90.00
_cell.angle_beta   90.00
_cell.angle_gamma   90.00
#
_symmetry.space_group_name_H-M   'P 1'
#
loop_
_entity.id
_entity.type
_entity.pdbx_description
1 polymer ?
#
loop_
_entity_poly.entity_id
_entity_poly.type
_entity_poly.pdbx_seq_one_letter_code
_entity_poly.pdbx_strand_id
1 'polypeptide(L)' 'MKPTLFTLLLASSSVATQVHADFLADSKASLELRNFYFNRDYRQTNAAQSKQEEWAQGFLLRYESGYTDG' A
#
# COMPACT_ATOMS: atom_id res chain seq x y z
N MET A 1 -29.39 45.34 -1.85
CA MET A 1 -28.15 44.54 -1.70
C MET A 1 -28.31 43.72 -0.42
N LYS A 2 -28.48 42.39 -0.53
CA LYS A 2 -28.80 41.50 0.60
C LYS A 2 -27.48 40.97 1.21
N PRO A 3 -27.03 41.44 2.40
CA PRO A 3 -25.76 40.99 3.01
C PRO A 3 -25.78 39.54 3.50
N THR A 4 -26.96 38.89 3.49
CA THR A 4 -27.20 37.55 4.01
C THR A 4 -26.44 36.44 3.27
N LEU A 5 -26.10 36.66 1.99
CA LEU A 5 -25.36 35.67 1.20
C LEU A 5 -23.87 35.59 1.58
N PHE A 6 -23.29 36.69 2.07
CA PHE A 6 -21.87 36.76 2.43
C PHE A 6 -21.58 36.15 3.80
N THR A 7 -22.55 36.20 4.72
CA THR A 7 -22.41 35.63 6.08
C THR A 7 -22.44 34.10 6.09
N LEU A 8 -23.14 33.46 5.15
CA LEU A 8 -23.23 32.00 5.07
C LEU A 8 -21.90 31.35 4.61
N LEU A 9 -21.13 32.04 3.77
CA LEU A 9 -19.85 31.55 3.25
C LEU A 9 -18.71 31.63 4.28
N LEU A 10 -18.77 32.56 5.23
CA LEU A 10 -17.79 32.67 6.32
C LEU A 10 -18.04 31.63 7.43
N ALA A 11 -19.30 31.19 7.62
CA ALA A 11 -19.66 30.19 8.62
C ALA A 11 -19.23 28.76 8.25
N SER A 12 -18.95 28.49 6.97
CA SER A 12 -18.48 27.18 6.50
C SER A 12 -16.98 26.94 6.65
N SER A 13 -16.19 27.96 7.02
CA SER A 13 -14.72 27.88 7.02
C SER A 13 -14.10 27.48 8.37
N SER A 14 -14.88 27.10 9.38
CA SER A 14 -14.39 26.90 10.76
C SER A 14 -14.58 25.49 11.34
N VAL A 15 -14.96 24.49 10.55
CA VAL A 15 -14.93 23.09 11.01
C VAL A 15 -13.53 22.53 10.74
N ALA A 16 -12.59 22.84 11.63
CA ALA A 16 -11.35 22.08 11.71
C ALA A 16 -11.69 20.69 12.26
N THR A 17 -11.64 19.66 11.41
CA THR A 17 -11.80 18.28 11.86
C THR A 17 -10.58 17.91 12.71
N GLN A 18 -10.80 17.49 13.96
CA GLN A 18 -9.74 16.92 14.78
C GLN A 18 -9.29 15.61 14.13
N VAL A 19 -8.02 15.53 13.74
CA VAL A 19 -7.39 14.30 13.25
C VAL A 19 -6.66 13.68 14.43
N HIS A 20 -7.00 12.44 14.75
CA HIS A 20 -6.35 11.65 15.80
C HIS A 20 -5.45 10.61 15.11
N ALA A 21 -4.26 10.38 15.64
CA ALA A 21 -3.37 9.34 15.15
C ALA A 21 -3.47 8.12 16.09
N ASP A 22 -3.71 6.93 15.56
CA ASP A 22 -3.77 5.73 16.41
C ASP A 22 -2.81 4.66 15.89
N PHE A 23 -1.81 4.34 16.71
CA PHE A 23 -0.76 3.38 16.37
C PHE A 23 -1.32 2.00 15.98
N LEU A 24 -2.39 1.56 16.64
CA LEU A 24 -3.00 0.26 16.42
C LEU A 24 -4.18 0.35 15.46
N ALA A 25 -5.10 1.30 15.66
CA ALA A 25 -6.30 1.38 14.85
C ALA A 25 -6.01 1.76 13.39
N ASP A 26 -4.95 2.54 13.14
CA ASP A 26 -4.55 2.90 11.77
C ASP A 26 -3.58 1.88 11.14
N SER A 27 -3.28 0.77 11.83
CA SER A 27 -2.37 -0.26 11.32
C SER A 27 -2.98 -1.07 10.17
N LYS A 28 -2.11 -1.53 9.26
CA LYS A 28 -2.46 -2.35 8.10
C LYS A 28 -1.52 -3.54 8.02
N ALA A 29 -2.08 -4.73 7.81
CA ALA A 29 -1.32 -5.94 7.59
C ALA A 29 -1.81 -6.63 6.31
N SER A 30 -0.89 -7.13 5.48
CA SER A 30 -1.21 -8.02 4.38
C SER A 30 -0.23 -9.18 4.33
N LEU A 31 -0.77 -10.36 4.02
CA LEU A 31 0.00 -11.59 3.81
C LEU A 31 -0.24 -12.05 2.38
N GLU A 32 0.83 -12.10 1.59
CA GLU A 32 0.79 -12.62 0.23
C GLU A 32 1.38 -14.04 0.22
N LEU A 33 0.59 -14.98 -0.29
CA LEU A 33 1.00 -16.34 -0.57
C LEU A 33 1.22 -16.48 -2.07
N ARG A 34 2.47 -16.66 -2.49
CA ARG A 34 2.82 -16.71 -3.91
C ARG A 34 3.37 -18.07 -4.28
N ASN A 35 2.61 -18.85 -5.02
CA ASN A 35 3.13 -20.02 -5.70
C ASN A 35 3.68 -19.60 -7.07
N PHE A 36 4.94 -19.91 -7.35
CA PHE A 36 5.61 -19.48 -8.57
C PHE A 36 6.33 -20.65 -9.23
N TYR A 37 6.05 -20.86 -10.52
CA TYR A 37 6.76 -21.80 -11.37
C TYR A 37 7.50 -21.01 -12.44
N PHE A 38 8.80 -21.28 -12.58
CA PHE A 38 9.68 -20.66 -13.55
C PHE A 38 10.22 -21.71 -14.50
N ASN A 39 10.14 -21.43 -15.80
CA ASN A 39 10.73 -22.29 -16.83
C ASN A 39 11.37 -21.41 -17.90
N ARG A 40 12.67 -21.56 -18.08
CA ARG A 40 13.45 -20.85 -19.08
C ARG A 40 14.35 -21.81 -19.85
N ASP A 41 14.23 -21.76 -21.16
CA ASP A 41 15.10 -22.46 -22.11
C ASP A 41 16.17 -21.51 -22.67
N TYR A 42 17.44 -21.91 -22.60
CA TYR A 42 18.58 -21.13 -23.09
C TYR A 42 19.04 -21.65 -24.44
N ARG A 43 18.74 -20.91 -25.50
CA ARG A 43 18.96 -21.34 -26.90
C ARG A 43 20.20 -20.72 -27.57
N GLN A 44 21.09 -20.14 -26.78
CA GLN A 44 22.32 -19.50 -27.28
C GLN A 44 23.44 -20.52 -27.51
N THR A 45 24.27 -20.30 -28.54
CA THR A 45 25.46 -21.12 -28.80
C THR A 45 26.45 -20.96 -27.64
N ASN A 46 26.95 -22.07 -27.08
CA ASN A 46 27.80 -22.13 -25.87
C ASN A 46 27.12 -21.66 -24.57
N ALA A 47 25.80 -21.82 -24.43
CA ALA A 47 25.14 -21.61 -23.13
C ALA A 47 25.75 -22.50 -22.04
N ALA A 48 26.20 -21.92 -20.93
CA ALA A 48 26.72 -22.69 -19.79
C ALA A 48 25.65 -23.59 -19.13
N GLN A 49 24.37 -23.21 -19.28
CA GLN A 49 23.21 -23.96 -18.80
C GLN A 49 22.14 -23.96 -19.89
N SER A 50 21.57 -25.12 -20.22
CA SER A 50 20.59 -25.27 -21.29
C SER A 50 19.16 -24.94 -20.85
N LYS A 51 18.80 -25.18 -19.59
CA LYS A 51 17.44 -25.01 -19.07
C LYS A 51 17.45 -24.62 -17.60
N GLN A 52 16.55 -23.76 -17.17
CA GLN A 52 16.29 -23.45 -15.77
C GLN A 52 14.82 -23.68 -15.48
N GLU A 53 14.54 -24.63 -14.59
CA GLU A 53 13.21 -24.92 -14.08
C GLU A 53 13.22 -24.82 -12.57
N GLU A 54 12.28 -24.09 -12.01
CA GLU A 54 12.21 -23.85 -10.58
C GLU A 54 10.75 -23.76 -10.13
N TRP A 55 10.46 -24.34 -8.98
CA TRP A 55 9.18 -24.18 -8.29
C TRP A 55 9.45 -23.62 -6.89
N ALA A 56 8.75 -22.55 -6.56
CA ALA A 56 8.89 -21.86 -5.28
C ALA A 56 7.52 -21.51 -4.70
N GLN A 57 7.43 -21.59 -3.37
CA GLN A 57 6.34 -21.05 -2.59
C GLN A 57 6.90 -19.92 -1.73
N GLY A 58 6.44 -18.70 -1.99
CA GLY A 58 6.78 -17.51 -1.22
C GLY A 58 5.68 -17.12 -0.25
N PHE A 59 6.11 -16.51 0.85
CA PHE A 59 5.26 -15.88 1.86
C PHE A 59 5.80 -14.47 2.08
N LEU A 60 4.99 -13.44 1.86
CA LEU A 60 5.39 -12.05 2.09
C LEU A 60 4.41 -11.41 3.07
N LEU A 61 4.88 -11.16 4.29
CA LEU A 61 4.15 -10.40 5.29
C LEU A 61 4.56 -8.93 5.20
N ARG A 62 3.57 -8.05 5.03
CA ARG A 62 3.74 -6.60 5.12
C ARG A 62 2.91 -6.10 6.29
N TYR A 63 3.55 -5.42 7.22
CA TYR A 63 2.89 -4.77 8.35
C TYR A 63 3.31 -3.30 8.38
N GLU A 64 2.31 -2.43 8.43
CA GLU A 64 2.45 -0.98 8.49
C GLU A 64 1.68 -0.55 9.74
N SER A 65 2.38 -0.07 10.78
CA SER A 65 1.70 0.47 11.96
C SER A 65 1.08 1.84 11.66
N GLY A 66 0.13 2.27 12.50
CA GLY A 66 -0.27 3.66 12.55
C GLY A 66 0.83 4.56 13.12
N TYR A 67 0.57 5.86 13.15
CA TYR A 67 1.44 6.81 13.85
C TYR A 67 1.10 6.83 15.35
N THR A 68 2.09 7.09 16.20
CA THR A 68 1.83 7.39 17.61
C THR A 68 1.19 8.78 17.74
N ASP A 69 0.39 8.97 18.77
CA ASP A 69 -0.11 10.30 19.15
C ASP A 69 1.05 11.30 19.38
N GLY A 70 0.78 12.58 19.07
CA GLY A 70 1.70 13.70 19.25
C GLY A 70 1.10 14.78 20.15
#